data_AF-A0A920U5P9-F1
#
_entry.id   AF-A0A920U5P9-F1
#
_cell.length_a   1.000
_cell.length_b   1.000
_cell.length_c   1.000
_cell.angle_alpha   90.00
_cell.angle_beta   90.00
_cell.angle_gamma   90.00
#
_symmetry.space_group_name_H-M   'P 1'
#
loop_
_entity.id
_entity.type
_entity.pdbx_description
1 polymer ?
#
loop_
_entity_poly.entity_id
_entity_poly.type
_entity_poly.pdbx_seq_one_letter_code
_entity_poly.pdbx_strand_id
1 'polypeptide(L)'
;MANTPIESIESEQPLMVERYGFVPNTGGAGKYRGGLGIEREFRLLAEDATFQLRSDRTDFTPWGIQGGKPGTPTENYLNPGTPQEEKLPGKTLRQLKKGDLYRVVQAGAGGYGNPLERDMFAVADDVEQEKLSVEYVRREYGVVINTGTSTLDIPATEKLRSEMRKAND
;
A
#
# COMPACT_ATOMS: atom_id res chain seq x y z
N MET A 1 -10.73 -3.04 14.48
CA MET A 1 -11.72 -3.96 13.91
C MET A 1 -11.01 -5.26 13.61
N ALA A 2 -11.54 -6.39 14.07
CA ALA A 2 -11.03 -7.70 13.64
C ALA A 2 -11.26 -7.86 12.13
N ASN A 3 -10.46 -8.71 11.49
CA ASN A 3 -10.70 -9.04 10.09
C ASN A 3 -11.95 -9.92 9.98
N THR A 4 -13.04 -9.39 9.43
CA THR A 4 -14.26 -10.16 9.13
C THR A 4 -14.05 -10.94 7.83
N PRO A 5 -14.34 -12.26 7.78
CA PRO A 5 -14.30 -13.04 6.55
C PRO A 5 -15.19 -12.44 5.46
N ILE A 6 -14.78 -12.57 4.19
CA ILE A 6 -15.54 -12.06 3.05
C ILE A 6 -16.92 -12.73 3.00
N GLU A 7 -16.97 -14.04 3.22
CA GLU A 7 -18.19 -14.84 3.17
C GLU A 7 -19.23 -14.37 4.19
N SER A 8 -18.79 -13.92 5.37
CA SER A 8 -19.69 -13.33 6.37
C SER A 8 -20.20 -11.96 5.95
N ILE A 9 -19.33 -11.10 5.38
CA ILE A 9 -19.74 -9.77 4.90
C ILE A 9 -20.81 -9.90 3.82
N GLU A 10 -20.59 -10.75 2.82
CA GLU A 10 -21.50 -10.91 1.68
C GLU A 10 -22.80 -11.65 2.05
N SER A 11 -22.76 -12.54 3.05
CA SER A 11 -23.96 -13.22 3.54
C SER A 11 -24.84 -12.32 4.40
N GLU A 12 -24.26 -11.36 5.11
CA GLU A 12 -24.99 -10.53 6.10
C GLU A 12 -25.36 -9.15 5.56
N GLN A 13 -24.65 -8.65 4.54
CA GLN A 13 -24.81 -7.31 3.99
C GLN A 13 -25.04 -7.36 2.48
N PRO A 14 -25.78 -6.41 1.88
CA PRO A 14 -25.99 -6.34 0.44
C PRO A 14 -24.75 -5.76 -0.28
N LEU A 15 -23.59 -6.35 -0.04
CA LEU A 15 -22.29 -5.95 -0.56
C LEU A 15 -21.62 -7.15 -1.25
N MET A 16 -20.85 -6.88 -2.29
CA MET A 16 -19.92 -7.82 -2.92
C MET A 16 -18.50 -7.30 -2.75
N VAL A 17 -17.57 -8.13 -2.29
CA VAL A 17 -16.16 -7.77 -2.14
C VAL A 17 -15.42 -8.11 -3.44
N GLU A 18 -15.08 -7.09 -4.24
CA GLU A 18 -14.39 -7.33 -5.52
C GLU A 18 -12.88 -7.47 -5.37
N ARG A 19 -12.33 -6.87 -4.31
CA ARG A 19 -10.89 -6.87 -4.07
C ARG A 19 -10.62 -6.86 -2.58
N TYR A 20 -9.68 -7.69 -2.15
CA TYR A 20 -9.09 -7.63 -0.82
C TYR A 20 -7.64 -8.15 -0.91
N GLY A 21 -6.66 -7.26 -0.71
CA GLY A 21 -5.25 -7.63 -0.80
C GLY A 21 -4.31 -6.59 -0.21
N PHE A 22 -3.02 -6.91 -0.21
CA PHE A 22 -1.98 -5.93 0.07
C PHE A 22 -1.78 -5.01 -1.12
N VAL A 23 -1.47 -3.75 -0.84
CA VAL A 23 -1.08 -2.79 -1.87
C VAL A 23 0.44 -2.65 -1.86
N PRO A 24 1.14 -3.00 -2.95
CA PRO A 24 2.59 -2.92 -2.99
C PRO A 24 3.11 -1.51 -2.72
N ASN A 25 4.35 -1.39 -2.24
CA ASN A 25 5.07 -0.12 -2.05
C ASN A 25 4.49 0.85 -1.00
N THR A 26 3.44 0.46 -0.28
CA THR A 26 2.73 1.33 0.68
C THR A 26 3.43 1.44 2.04
N GLY A 27 4.09 0.37 2.48
CA GLY A 27 4.87 0.36 3.71
C GLY A 27 6.11 1.22 3.60
N GLY A 28 6.34 2.09 4.58
CA GLY A 28 7.50 2.97 4.63
C GLY A 28 8.82 2.20 4.61
N ALA A 29 9.75 2.65 3.78
CA ALA A 29 11.04 2.01 3.65
C ALA A 29 11.88 2.16 4.92
N GLY A 30 12.61 1.12 5.31
CA GLY A 30 13.52 1.14 6.46
C GLY A 30 14.33 -0.15 6.54
N LYS A 31 15.33 -0.20 7.43
CA LYS A 31 16.00 -1.48 7.77
C LYS A 31 14.97 -2.58 8.06
N TYR A 32 13.91 -2.22 8.79
CA TYR A 32 12.68 -2.97 8.86
C TYR A 32 11.56 -2.16 8.18
N ARG A 33 11.00 -2.73 7.10
CA ARG A 33 9.92 -2.11 6.33
C ARG A 33 8.63 -2.04 7.17
N GLY A 34 7.90 -0.94 7.03
CA GLY A 34 6.55 -0.85 7.60
C GLY A 34 5.56 -1.84 6.97
N GLY A 35 4.55 -2.27 7.73
CA GLY A 35 3.44 -3.07 7.19
C GLY A 35 2.78 -2.40 5.99
N LEU A 36 2.41 -3.21 5.00
CA LEU A 36 1.72 -2.72 3.81
C LEU A 36 0.30 -2.28 4.16
N GLY A 37 -0.16 -1.27 3.43
CA GLY A 37 -1.56 -0.94 3.30
C GLY A 37 -2.34 -2.11 2.69
N ILE A 38 -3.62 -2.15 3.04
CA ILE A 38 -4.58 -3.13 2.53
C ILE A 38 -5.61 -2.37 1.70
N GLU A 39 -5.90 -2.88 0.51
CA GLU A 39 -7.05 -2.43 -0.27
C GLU A 39 -8.27 -3.31 -0.02
N ARG A 40 -9.45 -2.68 -0.03
CA ARG A 40 -10.73 -3.36 -0.10
C ARG A 40 -11.66 -2.62 -1.06
N GLU A 41 -12.39 -3.40 -1.85
CA GLU A 41 -13.41 -2.89 -2.76
C GLU A 41 -14.77 -3.50 -2.43
N PHE A 42 -15.76 -2.65 -2.24
CA PHE A 42 -17.12 -3.04 -1.89
C PHE A 42 -18.09 -2.51 -2.92
N ARG A 43 -18.74 -3.41 -3.67
CA ARG A 43 -19.83 -3.07 -4.58
C ARG A 43 -21.16 -3.15 -3.84
N LEU A 44 -21.96 -2.10 -3.96
CA LEU A 44 -23.31 -2.09 -3.41
C LEU A 44 -24.28 -2.89 -4.30
N LEU A 45 -24.99 -3.86 -3.71
CA LEU A 45 -26.00 -4.67 -4.41
C LEU A 45 -27.44 -4.21 -4.15
N ALA A 46 -27.68 -3.48 -3.07
CA ALA A 46 -28.99 -2.86 -2.78
C ALA A 46 -29.26 -1.67 -3.72
N GLU A 47 -30.54 -1.28 -3.86
CA GLU A 47 -30.94 -0.15 -4.71
C GLU A 47 -30.31 1.18 -4.26
N ASP A 48 -30.25 1.40 -2.94
CA ASP A 48 -29.47 2.49 -2.34
C ASP A 48 -28.96 2.16 -0.93
N ALA A 49 -27.99 2.95 -0.46
CA ALA A 49 -27.46 2.89 0.90
C ALA A 49 -26.92 4.24 1.37
N THR A 50 -27.02 4.51 2.68
CA THR A 50 -26.30 5.61 3.31
C THR A 50 -24.89 5.18 3.63
N PHE A 51 -23.91 5.84 3.02
CA PHE A 51 -22.49 5.60 3.21
C PHE A 51 -21.87 6.68 4.07
N GLN A 52 -21.31 6.28 5.21
CA GLN A 52 -20.54 7.16 6.09
C GLN A 52 -19.09 6.70 6.12
N LEU A 53 -18.21 7.56 5.61
CA LEU A 53 -16.77 7.34 5.65
C LEU A 53 -16.17 8.04 6.87
N ARG A 54 -15.40 7.29 7.64
CA ARG A 54 -14.51 7.79 8.69
C ARG A 54 -13.15 7.12 8.56
N SER A 55 -12.25 7.80 7.87
CA SER A 55 -10.86 7.40 7.72
C SER A 55 -9.94 8.49 8.26
N ASP A 56 -8.78 8.05 8.72
CA ASP A 56 -7.68 8.87 9.21
C ASP A 56 -6.40 8.51 8.44
N ARG A 57 -5.30 9.20 8.75
CA ARG A 57 -4.00 9.03 8.09
C ARG A 57 -4.00 9.43 6.59
N THR A 58 -4.90 10.33 6.20
CA THR A 58 -4.90 10.97 4.88
C THR A 58 -3.89 12.12 4.82
N ASP A 59 -3.97 13.06 5.76
CA ASP A 59 -3.07 14.24 5.79
C ASP A 59 -1.78 13.99 6.58
N PHE A 60 -1.88 13.18 7.65
CA PHE A 60 -0.76 12.84 8.53
C PHE A 60 -0.48 11.33 8.46
N THR A 61 0.47 10.94 7.63
CA THR A 61 0.82 9.54 7.43
C THR A 61 1.55 8.94 8.63
N PRO A 62 1.57 7.60 8.78
CA PRO A 62 2.42 6.94 9.77
C PRO A 62 3.89 7.28 9.50
N TRP A 63 4.52 7.96 10.45
CA TRP A 63 5.93 8.38 10.33
C TRP A 63 6.88 7.19 10.48
N GLY A 64 8.03 7.28 9.83
CA GLY A 64 9.15 6.37 10.08
C GLY A 64 9.97 6.78 11.30
N ILE A 65 10.79 5.86 11.81
CA ILE A 65 11.57 6.04 13.04
C ILE A 65 13.04 5.73 12.76
N GLN A 66 13.96 6.50 13.36
CA GLN A 66 15.42 6.32 13.25
C GLN A 66 15.93 6.19 11.80
N GLY A 67 15.49 7.10 10.92
CA GLY A 67 15.88 7.08 9.50
C GLY A 67 14.99 6.23 8.60
N GLY A 68 13.96 5.58 9.15
CA GLY A 68 12.88 5.00 8.35
C GLY A 68 12.01 6.07 7.71
N LYS A 69 11.43 5.75 6.55
CA LYS A 69 10.54 6.61 5.77
C LYS A 69 9.07 6.44 6.20
N PRO A 70 8.22 7.47 6.02
CA PRO A 70 6.79 7.35 6.26
C PRO A 70 6.15 6.34 5.31
N GLY A 71 5.02 5.74 5.73
CA GLY A 71 4.15 4.97 4.85
C GLY A 71 3.24 5.87 4.01
N THR A 72 2.53 5.27 3.05
CA THR A 72 1.55 5.99 2.20
C THR A 72 0.31 6.39 2.98
N PRO A 73 -0.42 7.44 2.54
CA PRO A 73 -1.67 7.85 3.16
C PRO A 73 -2.80 6.85 2.92
N THR A 74 -3.88 6.98 3.70
CA THR A 74 -5.15 6.34 3.39
C THR A 74 -5.82 7.07 2.22
N GLU A 75 -6.25 6.33 1.20
CA GLU A 75 -6.96 6.87 0.04
C GLU A 75 -8.32 6.20 -0.12
N ASN A 76 -9.31 6.98 -0.56
CA ASN A 76 -10.69 6.57 -0.69
C ASN A 76 -11.21 6.99 -2.06
N TYR A 77 -11.83 6.05 -2.77
CA TYR A 77 -12.35 6.27 -4.11
C TYR A 77 -13.75 5.71 -4.24
N LEU A 78 -14.62 6.45 -4.93
CA LEU A 78 -15.90 5.95 -5.42
C LEU A 78 -15.76 5.70 -6.92
N ASN A 79 -16.25 4.56 -7.40
CA ASN A 79 -16.25 4.12 -8.79
C ASN A 79 -14.86 4.19 -9.47
N PRO A 80 -13.80 3.61 -8.86
CA PRO A 80 -12.45 3.68 -9.39
C PRO A 80 -12.30 3.03 -10.77
N GLY A 81 -11.44 3.60 -11.61
CA GLY A 81 -11.18 3.12 -12.97
C GLY A 81 -12.30 3.41 -13.97
N THR A 82 -13.31 4.21 -13.59
CA THR A 82 -14.44 4.58 -14.45
C THR A 82 -14.45 6.09 -14.72
N PRO A 83 -15.21 6.57 -15.72
CA PRO A 83 -15.42 8.00 -15.91
C PRO A 83 -16.10 8.71 -14.73
N GLN A 84 -16.67 7.94 -13.78
CA GLN A 84 -17.33 8.44 -12.57
C GLN A 84 -16.43 8.35 -11.34
N GLU A 85 -15.12 8.11 -11.51
CA GLU A 85 -14.19 8.05 -10.38
C GLU A 85 -14.18 9.36 -9.59
N GLU A 86 -14.44 9.27 -8.28
CA GLU A 86 -14.34 10.38 -7.33
C GLU A 86 -13.38 10.01 -6.20
N LYS A 87 -12.34 10.82 -5.97
CA LYS A 87 -11.53 10.71 -4.75
C LYS A 87 -12.28 11.36 -3.59
N LEU A 88 -12.60 10.56 -2.57
CA LEU A 88 -13.36 11.01 -1.42
C LEU A 88 -12.43 11.58 -0.32
N PRO A 89 -12.87 12.63 0.41
CA PRO A 89 -12.15 13.12 1.58
C PRO A 89 -12.22 12.10 2.73
N GLY A 90 -11.35 12.24 3.73
CA GLY A 90 -11.24 11.27 4.82
C GLY A 90 -12.51 11.08 5.67
N LYS A 91 -13.41 12.08 5.67
CA LYS A 91 -14.69 12.03 6.38
C LYS A 91 -15.80 12.56 5.46
N THR A 92 -16.83 11.76 5.20
CA THR A 92 -17.94 12.17 4.34
C THR A 92 -19.20 11.35 4.58
N LEU A 93 -20.35 11.93 4.22
CA LEU A 93 -21.64 11.25 4.17
C LEU A 93 -22.18 11.33 2.73
N ARG A 94 -22.61 10.20 2.18
CA ARG A 94 -23.12 10.07 0.81
C ARG A 94 -24.30 9.10 0.76
N GLN A 95 -25.12 9.25 -0.28
CA GLN A 95 -26.02 8.19 -0.72
C GLN A 95 -25.35 7.46 -1.88
N LEU A 96 -25.18 6.15 -1.74
CA LEU A 96 -24.74 5.27 -2.81
C LEU A 96 -25.95 4.67 -3.52
N LYS A 97 -25.75 4.30 -4.78
CA LYS A 97 -26.72 3.59 -5.62
C LYS A 97 -26.20 2.21 -5.98
N LYS A 98 -27.12 1.32 -6.33
CA LYS A 98 -26.77 -0.01 -6.81
C LYS A 98 -25.68 0.03 -7.85
N GLY A 99 -24.66 -0.81 -7.68
CA GLY A 99 -23.53 -0.91 -8.57
C GLY A 99 -22.39 0.04 -8.24
N ASP A 100 -22.57 1.05 -7.38
CA ASP A 100 -21.45 1.87 -6.90
C ASP A 100 -20.38 0.99 -6.25
N LEU A 101 -19.12 1.27 -6.57
CA LEU A 101 -17.95 0.55 -6.07
C LEU A 101 -17.10 1.48 -5.19
N TYR A 102 -17.04 1.21 -3.91
CA TYR A 102 -16.17 1.94 -2.99
C TYR A 102 -14.84 1.21 -2.80
N ARG A 103 -13.72 1.87 -3.08
CA ARG A 103 -12.36 1.40 -2.79
C ARG A 103 -11.76 2.19 -1.64
N VAL A 104 -11.23 1.47 -0.65
CA VAL A 104 -10.34 2.02 0.38
C VAL A 104 -8.97 1.40 0.23
N VAL A 105 -7.93 2.24 0.21
CA VAL A 105 -6.53 1.83 0.39
C VAL A 105 -6.10 2.35 1.76
N GLN A 106 -5.89 1.45 2.71
CA GLN A 106 -5.45 1.83 4.05
C GLN A 106 -4.00 2.32 4.04
N ALA A 107 -3.68 3.27 4.92
CA ALA A 107 -2.32 3.76 5.08
C ALA A 107 -1.32 2.62 5.36
N GLY A 108 -0.16 2.69 4.72
CA GLY A 108 0.97 1.85 5.08
C GLY A 108 1.62 2.33 6.37
N ALA A 109 2.22 1.42 7.13
CA ALA A 109 2.95 1.81 8.34
C ALA A 109 4.31 2.43 8.00
N GLY A 110 4.87 3.25 8.90
CA GLY A 110 6.22 3.78 8.74
C GLY A 110 7.30 2.71 8.91
N GLY A 111 8.44 2.90 8.23
CA GLY A 111 9.62 2.05 8.37
C GLY A 111 10.46 2.39 9.60
N TYR A 112 11.35 1.47 9.97
CA TYR A 112 12.33 1.67 11.04
C TYR A 112 13.76 1.52 10.50
N GLY A 113 14.66 2.43 10.88
CA GLY A 113 16.08 2.35 10.53
C GLY A 113 16.37 2.78 9.09
N ASN A 114 17.65 2.99 8.77
CA ASN A 114 18.08 3.36 7.42
C ASN A 114 17.76 2.24 6.40
N PRO A 115 16.99 2.51 5.32
CA PRO A 115 16.71 1.55 4.26
C PRO A 115 17.95 0.90 3.62
N LEU A 116 19.08 1.61 3.52
CA LEU A 116 20.32 1.10 2.94
C LEU A 116 21.03 0.06 3.82
N GLU A 117 20.54 -0.16 5.05
CA GLU A 117 20.99 -1.21 5.97
C GLU A 117 20.10 -2.46 5.96
N ARG A 118 18.97 -2.45 5.23
CA ARG A 118 18.13 -3.64 5.08
C ARG A 118 18.92 -4.73 4.36
N ASP A 119 18.78 -5.97 4.81
CA ASP A 119 19.34 -7.13 4.10
C ASP A 119 18.82 -7.17 2.65
N MET A 120 19.73 -7.24 1.68
CA MET A 120 19.38 -7.23 0.26
C MET A 120 18.61 -8.49 -0.16
N PHE A 121 18.83 -9.63 0.52
CA PHE A 121 18.08 -10.86 0.26
C PHE A 121 16.63 -10.74 0.75
N ALA A 122 16.42 -10.14 1.92
CA ALA A 122 15.08 -9.82 2.41
C ALA A 122 14.34 -8.80 1.51
N VAL A 123 15.06 -7.90 0.85
CA VAL A 123 14.48 -7.00 -0.15
C VAL A 123 14.10 -7.75 -1.42
N ALA A 124 14.92 -8.69 -1.88
CA ALA A 124 14.60 -9.54 -3.02
C ALA A 124 13.35 -10.41 -2.74
N ASP A 125 13.24 -10.98 -1.54
CA ASP A 125 12.05 -11.74 -1.08
C ASP A 125 10.78 -10.86 -1.06
N ASP A 126 10.88 -9.60 -0.60
CA ASP A 126 9.76 -8.66 -0.69
C ASP A 126 9.31 -8.40 -2.15
N VAL A 127 10.24 -8.44 -3.13
CA VAL A 127 9.89 -8.31 -4.57
C VAL A 127 9.25 -9.58 -5.11
N GLU A 128 9.82 -10.74 -4.77
CA GLU A 128 9.28 -12.05 -5.18
C GLU A 128 7.85 -12.26 -4.65
N GLN A 129 7.57 -11.78 -3.44
CA GLN A 129 6.24 -11.82 -2.83
C GLN A 129 5.32 -10.66 -3.27
N GLU A 130 5.70 -9.91 -4.30
CA GLU A 130 4.95 -8.79 -4.89
C GLU A 130 4.65 -7.65 -3.89
N LYS A 131 5.35 -7.61 -2.74
CA LYS A 131 5.17 -6.57 -1.72
C LYS A 131 5.79 -5.25 -2.15
N LEU A 132 6.85 -5.32 -2.94
CA LEU A 132 7.59 -4.18 -3.45
C LEU A 132 7.88 -4.36 -4.95
N SER A 133 7.88 -3.27 -5.71
CA SER A 133 8.30 -3.31 -7.12
C SER A 133 9.82 -3.15 -7.28
N VAL A 134 10.35 -3.59 -8.43
CA VAL A 134 11.79 -3.48 -8.75
C VAL A 134 12.25 -2.01 -8.72
N GLU A 135 11.43 -1.11 -9.24
CA GLU A 135 11.69 0.33 -9.28
C GLU A 135 11.73 0.91 -7.86
N TYR A 136 10.81 0.47 -7.00
CA TYR A 136 10.77 0.89 -5.61
C TYR A 136 12.01 0.44 -4.85
N VAL A 137 12.42 -0.83 -5.00
CA VAL A 137 13.57 -1.33 -4.24
C VAL A 137 14.90 -0.71 -4.65
N ARG A 138 15.04 -0.39 -5.94
CA ARG A 138 16.18 0.35 -6.45
C ARG A 138 16.25 1.76 -5.86
N ARG A 139 15.13 2.47 -5.84
CA ARG A 139 15.06 3.86 -5.36
C ARG A 139 15.22 3.96 -3.85
N GLU A 140 14.54 3.11 -3.10
CA GLU A 140 14.43 3.26 -1.65
C GLU A 140 15.50 2.49 -0.87
N TYR A 141 15.90 1.31 -1.34
CA TYR A 141 16.85 0.43 -0.65
C TYR A 141 18.20 0.30 -1.34
N GLY A 142 18.37 0.90 -2.53
CA GLY A 142 19.56 0.75 -3.35
C GLY A 142 19.78 -0.68 -3.85
N VAL A 143 18.72 -1.49 -3.94
CA VAL A 143 18.80 -2.90 -4.35
C VAL A 143 18.45 -3.04 -5.81
N VAL A 144 19.28 -3.77 -6.56
CA VAL A 144 19.13 -3.97 -8.00
C VAL A 144 18.66 -5.39 -8.27
N ILE A 145 17.48 -5.51 -8.87
CA ILE A 145 16.92 -6.79 -9.35
C ILE A 145 16.96 -6.78 -10.87
N ASN A 146 17.48 -7.86 -11.45
CA ASN A 146 17.50 -8.05 -12.90
C ASN A 146 16.10 -8.40 -13.40
N THR A 147 15.46 -7.51 -14.15
CA THR A 147 14.06 -7.70 -14.61
C THR A 147 13.88 -8.87 -15.57
N GLY A 148 14.93 -9.27 -16.31
CA GLY A 148 14.88 -10.41 -17.23
C GLY A 148 14.99 -11.78 -16.54
N THR A 149 15.57 -11.84 -15.35
CA THR A 149 15.81 -13.10 -14.61
C THR A 149 15.13 -13.14 -13.24
N SER A 150 14.54 -12.02 -12.80
CA SER A 150 13.98 -11.81 -11.45
C SER A 150 14.97 -12.12 -10.31
N THR A 151 16.27 -11.98 -10.56
CA THR A 151 17.33 -12.29 -9.58
C THR A 151 18.00 -11.02 -9.05
N LEU A 152 18.40 -11.06 -7.78
CA LEU A 152 19.25 -10.04 -7.15
C LEU A 152 20.61 -9.90 -7.85
N ASP A 153 20.99 -8.67 -8.20
CA ASP A 153 22.33 -8.31 -8.67
C ASP A 153 23.15 -7.77 -7.49
N ILE A 154 23.97 -8.63 -6.89
CA ILE A 154 24.77 -8.29 -5.71
C ILE A 154 25.80 -7.18 -6.04
N PRO A 155 26.67 -7.32 -7.07
CA PRO A 155 27.64 -6.27 -7.39
C PRO A 155 27.01 -4.91 -7.68
N ALA A 156 25.92 -4.87 -8.45
CA ALA A 156 25.23 -3.61 -8.76
C ALA A 156 24.56 -3.00 -7.52
N THR A 157 24.03 -3.83 -6.62
CA THR A 157 23.44 -3.40 -5.34
C THR A 157 24.49 -2.77 -4.42
N GLU A 158 25.65 -3.41 -4.26
CA GLU A 158 26.74 -2.89 -3.43
C GLU A 158 27.26 -1.55 -3.96
N LYS A 159 27.45 -1.46 -5.28
CA LYS A 159 27.84 -0.22 -5.95
C LYS A 159 26.81 0.89 -5.72
N LEU A 160 25.54 0.62 -5.98
CA LEU A 160 24.46 1.61 -5.84
C LEU A 160 24.33 2.10 -4.39
N ARG A 161 24.39 1.19 -3.40
CA ARG A 161 24.37 1.58 -1.98
C ARG A 161 25.56 2.45 -1.60
N SER A 162 26.75 2.17 -2.13
CA SER A 162 27.95 2.99 -1.91
C SER A 162 27.78 4.40 -2.47
N GLU A 163 27.26 4.53 -3.70
CA GLU A 163 26.96 5.82 -4.33
C GLU A 163 25.90 6.61 -3.55
N MET A 164 24.81 5.94 -3.13
CA MET A 164 23.74 6.58 -2.36
C MET A 164 24.20 7.05 -0.97
N ARG A 165 25.11 6.33 -0.30
CA ARG A 165 25.67 6.77 0.98
C ARG A 165 26.49 8.05 0.82
N LYS A 166 27.36 8.10 -0.20
CA LYS A 166 28.16 9.31 -0.50
C LYS A 166 27.31 10.53 -0.86
N ALA A 167 26.12 10.32 -1.43
CA ALA A 167 25.21 11.42 -1.77
C ALA A 167 24.42 11.95 -0.54
N ASN A 168 24.40 11.20 0.57
CA ASN A 168 23.73 11.56 1.80
C ASN A 168 24.67 12.13 2.88
N ASP A 169 25.99 12.08 2.65
CA ASP A 169 27.04 12.71 3.46
C ASP A 169 27.28 14.16 3.00
#